data_AF-A0AAN6F4T8-F1
#
_entry.id   AF-A0AAN6F4T8-F1
#
_cell.length_a   1.000
_cell.length_b   1.000
_cell.length_c   1.000
_cell.angle_alpha   90.00
_cell.angle_beta   90.00
_cell.angle_gamma   90.00
#
_symmetry.space_group_name_H-M   'P 1'
#
loop_
_entity.id
_entity.type
_entity.pdbx_description
1 polymer ?
#
loop_
_entity_poly.entity_id
_entity_poly.type
_entity_poly.pdbx_seq_one_letter_code
_entity_poly.pdbx_strand_id
1 'polypeptide(L)'
;MHSPTFVSSLIFSLSYLGVKAFNGSGSHGPPPNANPLTYGFYATPEITQPAPLEITGTIPNWLQGSLYRGAAGTWDTGNLTAEHWFDGFSRNHRFEIANGQVQYRSRNASDELVDFVRETGKLPGGSFGSDPCKIVFGAFEATFRDGIHPH
;
A
#
# COMPACT_ATOMS: atom_id res chain seq x y z
N MET A 1 -26.77 -33.01 27.11
CA MET A 1 -25.68 -33.07 26.10
C MET A 1 -25.54 -31.70 25.46
N HIS A 2 -24.57 -30.89 25.91
CA HIS A 2 -24.19 -29.64 25.26
C HIS A 2 -22.87 -29.90 24.53
N SER A 3 -22.85 -29.69 23.22
CA SER A 3 -21.65 -29.79 22.39
C SER A 3 -20.87 -28.47 22.46
N PRO A 4 -19.54 -28.47 22.63
CA PRO A 4 -18.76 -27.24 22.65
C PRO A 4 -18.50 -26.77 21.22
N THR A 5 -18.96 -25.56 20.90
CA THR A 5 -18.64 -24.86 19.65
C THR A 5 -17.18 -24.44 19.64
N PHE A 6 -16.39 -25.09 18.78
CA PHE A 6 -15.01 -24.67 18.46
C PHE A 6 -15.04 -23.34 17.70
N VAL A 7 -14.46 -22.30 18.28
CA VAL A 7 -14.20 -21.02 17.61
C VAL A 7 -12.96 -21.23 16.73
N SER A 8 -13.15 -21.53 15.45
CA SER A 8 -12.07 -21.64 14.48
C SER A 8 -11.76 -20.27 13.88
N SER A 9 -10.49 -19.91 13.94
CA SER A 9 -9.90 -18.64 13.49
C SER A 9 -10.27 -18.27 12.06
N LEU A 10 -10.72 -17.02 11.89
CA LEU A 10 -11.01 -16.43 10.59
C LEU A 10 -9.70 -15.93 9.97
N ILE A 11 -9.01 -16.78 9.21
CA ILE A 11 -7.86 -16.38 8.38
C ILE A 11 -8.41 -15.95 7.02
N PHE A 12 -8.51 -14.64 6.79
CA PHE A 12 -8.80 -14.09 5.46
C PHE A 12 -7.55 -14.24 4.58
N SER A 13 -7.56 -15.25 3.70
CA SER A 13 -6.54 -15.39 2.66
C SER A 13 -6.78 -14.36 1.55
N LEU A 14 -6.22 -13.16 1.70
CA LEU A 14 -6.31 -12.06 0.73
C LEU A 14 -5.29 -12.21 -0.42
N SER A 15 -4.55 -13.32 -0.49
CA SER A 15 -3.46 -13.51 -1.46
C SER A 15 -3.94 -13.84 -2.88
N TYR A 16 -5.13 -14.41 -3.05
CA TYR A 16 -5.57 -14.92 -4.36
C TYR A 16 -6.29 -13.89 -5.25
N LEU A 17 -6.90 -12.86 -4.67
CA LEU A 17 -7.64 -11.86 -5.46
C LEU A 17 -6.72 -10.90 -6.23
N GLY A 18 -5.49 -10.70 -5.76
CA GLY A 18 -4.52 -9.82 -6.40
C GLY A 18 -3.96 -10.35 -7.73
N VAL A 19 -3.96 -11.66 -7.97
CA VAL A 19 -3.26 -12.28 -9.11
C VAL A 19 -4.11 -12.37 -10.39
N LYS A 20 -5.44 -12.41 -10.29
CA LYS A 20 -6.32 -12.60 -11.47
C LYS A 20 -6.90 -11.31 -12.07
N ALA A 21 -6.72 -10.16 -11.45
CA ALA A 21 -7.52 -8.97 -11.77
C ALA A 21 -6.85 -7.93 -12.68
N PHE A 22 -5.61 -8.10 -13.18
CA PHE A 22 -4.96 -6.99 -13.90
C PHE A 22 -3.98 -7.40 -15.01
N ASN A 23 -4.13 -6.76 -16.17
CA ASN A 23 -3.31 -6.89 -17.36
C ASN A 23 -2.84 -5.49 -17.80
N GLY A 24 -2.09 -4.79 -16.93
CA GLY A 24 -1.60 -3.43 -17.18
C GLY A 24 -0.14 -3.24 -16.76
N SER A 25 0.58 -2.40 -17.51
CA SER A 25 2.04 -2.25 -17.51
C SER A 25 2.57 -1.40 -16.35
N GLY A 26 2.68 -1.98 -15.17
CA GLY A 26 3.54 -1.45 -14.11
C GLY A 26 3.99 -2.57 -13.17
N SER A 27 5.06 -2.36 -12.41
CA SER A 27 5.69 -3.30 -11.49
C SER A 27 4.83 -3.69 -10.27
N HIS A 28 3.65 -4.26 -10.50
CA HIS A 28 2.65 -4.46 -9.46
C HIS A 28 2.59 -5.92 -9.04
N GLY A 29 3.44 -6.23 -8.05
CA GLY A 29 3.44 -7.50 -7.35
C GLY A 29 4.86 -7.99 -7.03
N PRO A 30 4.99 -8.87 -6.04
CA PRO A 30 6.27 -9.52 -5.76
C PRO A 30 6.77 -10.30 -6.99
N PRO A 31 8.08 -10.29 -7.29
CA PRO A 31 8.64 -11.16 -8.33
C PRO A 31 8.39 -12.64 -7.99
N PRO A 32 8.42 -13.56 -8.98
CA PRO A 32 8.03 -14.98 -8.79
C PRO A 32 8.76 -15.75 -7.67
N ASN A 33 9.89 -15.25 -7.19
CA ASN A 33 10.71 -15.85 -6.13
C ASN A 33 10.92 -14.93 -4.92
N ALA A 34 10.09 -13.90 -4.73
CA ALA A 34 10.21 -13.01 -3.59
C ALA A 34 9.90 -13.77 -2.29
N ASN A 35 10.57 -13.39 -1.20
CA ASN A 35 10.26 -13.91 0.12
C ASN A 35 8.78 -13.60 0.47
N PRO A 36 7.94 -14.59 0.84
CA PRO A 36 6.54 -14.36 1.17
C PRO A 36 6.31 -13.29 2.26
N LEU A 37 7.27 -13.10 3.16
CA LEU A 37 7.21 -12.08 4.20
C LEU A 37 7.30 -10.64 3.65
N THR A 38 7.77 -10.45 2.42
CA THR A 38 7.89 -9.14 1.80
C THR A 38 6.70 -8.77 0.92
N TYR A 39 5.73 -9.67 0.73
CA TYR A 39 4.57 -9.44 -0.15
C TYR A 39 3.75 -8.21 0.24
N GLY A 40 3.72 -7.87 1.54
CA GLY A 40 3.06 -6.67 2.05
C GLY A 40 3.71 -5.34 1.66
N PHE A 41 4.91 -5.36 1.05
CA PHE A 41 5.67 -4.17 0.64
C PHE A 41 5.70 -3.97 -0.87
N TYR A 42 4.88 -4.71 -1.62
CA TYR A 42 4.72 -4.48 -3.06
C TYR A 42 3.45 -3.69 -3.32
N ALA A 43 3.50 -2.86 -4.35
CA ALA A 43 2.35 -2.10 -4.79
C ALA A 43 1.20 -3.03 -5.21
N THR A 44 -0.01 -2.68 -4.76
CA THR A 44 -1.24 -3.34 -5.21
C THR A 44 -2.04 -2.37 -6.07
N PRO A 45 -2.87 -2.85 -7.01
CA PRO A 45 -3.81 -1.98 -7.70
C PRO A 45 -4.98 -1.59 -6.78
N GLU A 46 -5.59 -0.45 -7.06
CA GLU A 46 -6.86 -0.08 -6.45
C GLU A 46 -8.00 -0.95 -6.99
N ILE A 47 -8.91 -1.41 -6.13
CA ILE A 47 -10.08 -2.20 -6.50
C ILE A 47 -11.33 -1.38 -6.18
N THR A 48 -11.78 -0.60 -7.16
CA THR A 48 -12.85 0.39 -6.97
C THR A 48 -14.24 -0.23 -6.97
N GLN A 49 -14.42 -1.32 -7.72
CA GLN A 49 -15.67 -2.07 -7.79
C GLN A 49 -15.69 -3.14 -6.69
N PRO A 50 -16.82 -3.29 -5.96
CA PRO A 50 -16.96 -4.35 -4.98
C PRO A 50 -16.71 -5.73 -5.60
N ALA A 51 -15.73 -6.45 -5.05
CA ALA A 51 -15.38 -7.81 -5.44
C ALA A 51 -15.83 -8.79 -4.34
N PRO A 52 -16.59 -9.85 -4.66
CA PRO A 52 -16.97 -10.86 -3.69
C PRO A 52 -15.72 -11.65 -3.24
N LEU A 53 -15.65 -11.98 -1.95
CA LEU A 53 -14.60 -12.82 -1.39
C LEU A 53 -15.08 -14.25 -1.19
N GLU A 54 -14.18 -15.21 -1.39
CA GLU A 54 -14.39 -16.59 -0.98
C GLU A 54 -14.32 -16.71 0.55
N ILE A 55 -15.26 -17.45 1.13
CA ILE A 55 -15.40 -17.60 2.58
C ILE A 55 -15.18 -19.06 2.94
N THR A 56 -14.21 -19.30 3.81
CA THR A 56 -14.00 -20.60 4.46
C THR A 56 -14.63 -20.57 5.85
N GLY A 57 -15.62 -21.43 6.10
CA GLY A 57 -16.38 -21.47 7.35
C GLY A 57 -17.72 -20.74 7.27
N THR A 58 -18.19 -20.19 8.39
CA THR A 58 -19.50 -19.51 8.46
C THR A 58 -19.36 -18.18 9.19
N ILE A 59 -19.85 -17.10 8.58
CA ILE A 59 -19.90 -15.78 9.21
C ILE A 59 -21.15 -15.73 10.11
N PRO A 60 -21.01 -15.37 11.41
CA PRO A 60 -22.15 -15.27 12.30
C PRO A 60 -23.18 -14.23 11.85
N ASN A 61 -24.47 -14.54 11.97
CA ASN A 61 -25.57 -13.67 11.50
C ASN A 61 -25.62 -12.30 12.18
N TRP A 62 -25.04 -12.17 13.37
CA TRP A 62 -24.96 -10.90 14.10
C TRP A 62 -23.85 -9.98 13.56
N LEU A 63 -22.90 -10.50 12.78
CA LEU A 63 -21.81 -9.71 12.22
C LEU A 63 -22.27 -9.06 10.91
N GLN A 64 -22.69 -7.80 10.99
CA GLN A 64 -23.09 -7.00 9.84
C GLN A 64 -22.46 -5.62 9.94
N GLY A 65 -21.94 -5.10 8.82
CA GLY A 65 -21.32 -3.79 8.78
C GLY A 65 -20.13 -3.71 7.84
N SER A 66 -19.22 -2.78 8.10
CA SER A 66 -18.02 -2.57 7.29
C SER A 66 -16.78 -2.42 8.17
N LEU A 67 -15.75 -3.22 7.91
CA LEU A 67 -14.42 -3.04 8.47
C LEU A 67 -13.58 -2.19 7.51
N TYR A 68 -13.07 -1.08 8.01
CA TYR A 68 -12.12 -0.22 7.31
C TYR A 68 -10.71 -0.42 7.86
N ARG A 69 -9.73 -0.53 6.96
CA ARG A 69 -8.30 -0.61 7.28
C ARG A 69 -7.54 0.39 6.44
N GLY A 70 -6.80 1.30 7.07
CA GLY A 70 -5.81 2.14 6.39
C GLY A 70 -4.48 1.40 6.28
N ALA A 71 -3.85 1.46 5.12
CA ALA A 71 -2.51 0.93 4.87
C ALA A 71 -1.84 1.72 3.74
N ALA A 72 -0.53 1.54 3.57
CA ALA A 72 0.13 1.95 2.34
C ALA A 72 -0.30 1.03 1.18
N GLY A 73 -0.62 1.60 0.03
CA GLY A 73 -1.03 0.86 -1.18
C GLY A 73 0.06 0.77 -2.26
N THR A 74 0.97 1.74 -2.27
CA THR A 74 2.13 1.81 -3.16
C THR A 74 3.22 2.68 -2.53
N TRP A 75 4.49 2.41 -2.86
CA TRP A 75 5.65 3.21 -2.44
C TRP A 75 6.28 3.97 -3.61
N ASP A 76 5.80 3.72 -4.83
CA ASP A 76 6.31 4.31 -6.07
C ASP A 76 5.26 5.23 -6.68
N THR A 77 5.66 6.43 -7.08
CA THR A 77 4.84 7.39 -7.83
C THR A 77 5.73 8.29 -8.68
N GLY A 78 5.55 8.24 -10.00
CA GLY A 78 6.40 8.99 -10.94
C GLY A 78 7.86 8.55 -10.81
N ASN A 79 8.76 9.50 -10.54
CA ASN A 79 10.18 9.24 -10.29
C ASN A 79 10.53 9.13 -8.79
N LEU A 80 9.52 9.13 -7.91
CA LEU A 80 9.71 9.02 -6.48
C LEU A 80 9.45 7.60 -6.01
N THR A 81 10.41 7.04 -5.29
CA THR A 81 10.29 5.78 -4.55
C THR A 81 10.53 6.08 -3.07
N ALA A 82 9.58 5.70 -2.22
CA ALA A 82 9.69 5.85 -0.79
C ALA A 82 10.80 4.95 -0.22
N GLU A 83 11.67 5.51 0.62
CA GLU A 83 12.81 4.80 1.23
C GLU A 83 12.41 4.02 2.49
N HIS A 84 11.18 4.21 3.00
CA HIS A 84 10.71 3.58 4.22
C HIS A 84 9.26 3.07 4.09
N TRP A 85 8.96 1.95 4.76
CA TRP A 85 7.66 1.29 4.68
C TRP A 85 6.47 2.17 5.14
N PHE A 86 6.70 3.20 5.98
CA PHE A 86 5.66 4.12 6.46
C PHE A 86 5.42 5.30 5.51
N ASP A 87 6.24 5.45 4.48
CA ASP A 87 6.14 6.56 3.52
C ASP A 87 5.35 6.18 2.27
N GLY A 88 4.71 5.01 2.27
CA GLY A 88 3.85 4.60 1.19
C GLY A 88 2.57 5.43 1.12
N PHE A 89 2.09 5.65 -0.10
CA PHE A 89 0.86 6.39 -0.38
C PHE A 89 -0.36 5.66 0.17
N SER A 90 -1.25 6.40 0.82
CA SER A 90 -2.32 5.84 1.64
C SER A 90 -3.43 5.21 0.80
N ARG A 91 -3.89 4.05 1.25
CA ARG A 91 -5.04 3.31 0.71
C ARG A 91 -5.93 2.83 1.84
N ASN A 92 -7.23 3.05 1.65
CA ASN A 92 -8.26 2.52 2.50
C ASN A 92 -8.82 1.24 1.90
N HIS A 93 -8.87 0.19 2.71
CA HIS A 93 -9.49 -1.09 2.39
C HIS A 93 -10.82 -1.19 3.13
N ARG A 94 -11.85 -1.70 2.46
CA ARG A 94 -13.18 -1.92 3.03
C ARG A 94 -13.59 -3.36 2.82
N PHE A 95 -13.97 -4.02 3.91
CA PHE A 95 -14.62 -5.32 3.92
C PHE A 95 -16.06 -5.12 4.40
N GLU A 96 -17.01 -5.22 3.48
CA GLU A 96 -18.44 -5.10 3.75
C GLU A 96 -19.03 -6.48 3.99
N ILE A 97 -19.64 -6.66 5.16
CA ILE A 97 -20.19 -7.93 5.63
C ILE A 97 -21.69 -7.79 5.75
N ALA A 98 -22.44 -8.60 5.00
CA ALA A 98 -23.89 -8.65 5.06
C ALA A 98 -24.39 -10.04 4.66
N ASN A 99 -25.38 -10.57 5.38
CA ASN A 99 -26.05 -11.84 5.06
C ASN A 99 -25.08 -13.02 4.85
N GLY A 100 -24.04 -13.11 5.68
CA GLY A 100 -23.02 -14.16 5.59
C GLY A 100 -22.08 -14.05 4.38
N GLN A 101 -22.13 -12.94 3.63
CA GLN A 101 -21.27 -12.65 2.48
C GLN A 101 -20.30 -11.52 2.81
N VAL A 102 -19.16 -11.48 2.11
CA VAL A 102 -18.17 -10.41 2.21
C VAL A 102 -17.83 -9.84 0.84
N GLN A 103 -17.88 -8.53 0.72
CA GLN A 103 -17.42 -7.79 -0.44
C GLN A 103 -16.22 -6.92 -0.07
N TYR A 104 -15.22 -6.91 -0.94
CA TYR A 104 -14.01 -6.12 -0.79
C TYR A 104 -13.96 -4.99 -1.81
N ARG A 105 -13.51 -3.81 -1.37
CA ARG A 105 -13.06 -2.74 -2.25
C ARG A 105 -11.95 -1.94 -1.58
N SER A 106 -11.17 -1.22 -2.37
CA SER A 106 -10.18 -0.27 -1.88
C SER A 106 -10.26 1.06 -2.61
N ARG A 107 -9.84 2.13 -1.93
CA ARG A 107 -9.73 3.47 -2.49
C ARG A 107 -8.43 4.13 -2.04
N ASN A 108 -7.75 4.79 -2.97
CA ASN A 108 -6.62 5.64 -2.60
C ASN A 108 -7.13 6.82 -1.75
N ALA A 109 -6.31 7.26 -0.80
CA ALA A 109 -6.64 8.36 0.10
C ALA A 109 -5.69 9.55 -0.05
N SER A 110 -4.74 9.45 -0.99
CA SER A 110 -3.67 10.43 -1.20
C SER A 110 -3.52 10.80 -2.67
N ASP A 111 -4.62 10.84 -3.43
CA ASP A 111 -4.58 11.13 -4.87
C ASP A 111 -4.01 12.53 -5.17
N GLU A 112 -4.41 13.56 -4.40
CA GLU A 112 -3.85 14.92 -4.55
C GLU A 112 -2.33 14.96 -4.31
N LEU A 113 -1.84 14.23 -3.31
CA LEU A 113 -0.42 14.11 -3.01
C LEU A 113 0.32 13.34 -4.10
N VAL A 114 -0.27 12.27 -4.59
CA VAL A 114 0.26 11.47 -5.71
C VAL A 114 0.37 12.34 -6.96
N ASP A 115 -0.66 13.13 -7.27
CA ASP A 115 -0.67 14.02 -8.43
C ASP A 115 0.35 15.15 -8.27
N PHE A 116 0.47 15.75 -7.08
CA PHE A 116 1.52 16.71 -6.78
C PHE A 116 2.93 16.11 -6.98
N VAL A 117 3.17 14.89 -6.52
CA VAL A 117 4.46 14.20 -6.70
C VAL A 117 4.71 13.88 -8.18
N ARG A 118 3.68 13.50 -8.94
CA ARG A 118 3.79 13.26 -10.39
C ARG A 118 4.13 14.54 -11.16
N GLU A 119 3.54 15.66 -10.79
CA GLU A 119 3.74 16.96 -11.44
C GLU A 119 5.09 17.59 -11.08
N THR A 120 5.49 17.52 -9.81
CA THR A 120 6.66 18.25 -9.30
C THR A 120 7.90 17.40 -9.12
N GLY A 121 7.74 16.07 -9.05
CA GLY A 121 8.80 15.13 -8.69
C GLY A 121 9.25 15.24 -7.23
N LYS A 122 8.51 15.95 -6.37
CA LYS A 122 8.90 16.24 -4.99
C LYS A 122 7.83 15.78 -4.01
N LEU A 123 8.26 15.23 -2.88
CA LEU A 123 7.39 15.03 -1.73
C LEU A 123 7.27 16.36 -0.97
N PRO A 124 6.06 16.88 -0.69
CA PRO A 124 5.90 18.07 0.15
C PRO A 124 6.19 17.72 1.61
N GLY A 125 7.19 18.40 2.19
CA GLY A 125 7.64 18.16 3.57
C GLY A 125 8.65 17.02 3.70
N GLY A 126 8.91 16.59 4.94
CA GLY A 126 9.71 15.40 5.23
C GLY A 126 8.82 14.20 5.50
N SER A 127 9.30 13.01 5.16
CA SER A 127 8.67 11.71 5.48
C SER A 127 9.44 10.99 6.59
N PHE A 128 8.97 9.82 7.04
CA PHE A 128 9.65 9.06 8.08
C PHE A 128 11.05 8.62 7.64
N GLY A 129 11.17 8.12 6.42
CA GLY A 129 12.42 7.64 5.82
C GLY A 129 13.27 8.74 5.19
N SER A 130 12.81 9.99 5.19
CA SER A 130 13.59 11.10 4.65
C SER A 130 14.86 11.26 5.47
N ASP A 131 16.01 10.93 4.88
CA ASP A 131 17.30 11.11 5.51
C ASP A 131 17.62 12.62 5.62
N PRO A 132 17.61 13.20 6.84
CA PRO A 132 17.93 14.60 7.01
C PRO A 132 19.37 14.90 6.55
N CYS A 133 20.27 13.91 6.54
CA CYS A 133 21.64 14.07 6.05
C CYS A 133 21.68 14.24 4.52
N LYS A 134 20.85 13.55 3.73
CA LYS A 134 20.77 13.77 2.28
C LYS A 134 20.25 15.17 1.94
N ILE A 135 19.32 15.68 2.74
CA ILE A 135 18.74 17.02 2.55
C ILE A 135 19.73 18.12 3.01
N VAL A 136 20.39 17.93 4.15
CA VAL A 136 21.34 18.91 4.71
C VAL A 136 22.69 18.88 3.98
N PHE A 137 23.26 17.71 3.70
CA PHE A 137 24.54 17.59 2.98
C PHE A 137 24.40 17.72 1.47
N GLY A 138 23.25 17.38 0.87
CA GLY A 138 22.97 17.72 -0.54
C GLY A 138 22.76 19.21 -0.78
N ALA A 139 22.23 19.94 0.22
CA ALA A 139 22.19 21.41 0.20
C ALA A 139 23.57 22.04 0.51
N PHE A 140 24.45 21.33 1.22
CA PHE A 140 25.82 21.76 1.54
C PHE A 140 26.89 21.27 0.56
N GLU A 141 26.53 20.46 -0.45
CA GLU A 141 27.40 20.16 -1.59
C GLU A 141 27.47 21.40 -2.50
N ALA A 142 27.99 22.49 -1.92
CA ALA A 142 28.57 23.57 -2.67
C ALA A 142 29.59 22.93 -3.61
N THR A 143 29.36 23.09 -4.91
CA THR A 143 30.41 22.89 -5.89
C THR A 143 31.58 23.78 -5.44
N PHE A 144 32.61 23.20 -4.82
CA PHE A 144 33.89 23.85 -4.70
C PHE A 144 34.41 23.98 -6.13
N ARG A 145 34.02 25.07 -6.79
CA ARG A 145 34.86 25.61 -7.85
C ARG A 145 36.13 26.04 -7.14
N ASP A 146 37.20 25.30 -7.37
CA ASP A 146 38.54 25.70 -6.98
C ASP A 146 38.76 27.13 -7.48
N GLY A 147 38.80 28.06 -6.53
CA GLY A 147 38.90 29.49 -6.75
C GLY A 147 40.34 29.93 -6.95
N ILE A 148 41.11 29.19 -7.73
CA ILE A 148 42.42 29.66 -8.22
C ILE A 148 42.21 30.22 -9.64
N HIS A 149 41.83 31.50 -9.72
CA HIS A 149 42.04 32.38 -10.89
C HIS A 149 43.32 33.21 -10.61
N PRO A 150 44.17 33.69 -11.56
CA PRO A 150 43.78 34.35 -12.83
C PRO A 150 44.75 34.21 -14.05
N HIS A 151 44.30 34.68 -15.22
CA HIS A 151 44.99 34.87 -16.52
C HIS A 151 45.16 33.66 -17.45
#